data_AF-A0A2T4X4F9-F1
#
_entry.id   AF-A0A2T4X4F9-F1
#
_cell.length_a   1.000
_cell.length_b   1.000
_cell.length_c   1.000
_cell.angle_alpha   90.00
_cell.angle_beta   90.00
_cell.angle_gamma   90.00
#
_symmetry.space_group_name_H-M   'P 1'
#
loop_
_entity.id
_entity.type
_entity.pdbx_description
1 polymer ?
#
loop_
_entity_poly.entity_id
_entity_poly.type
_entity_poly.pdbx_seq_one_letter_code
_entity_poly.pdbx_strand_id
1 'polypeptide(L)'
;MNLAMPYKTALLALSLLLVLSLECCSTAKSAARAKANEPTEPVVSYAQDIRPIMLLSCTPCHFPEQGRKEMLDTYAATREYITDILYRVQLPAEDIDFMPFKSKKPALTAAEIILLKQWVAQDMPQ
;
A
#
# COMPACT_ATOMS: atom_id res chain seq x y z
N MET A 1 76.82 -39.37 2.53
CA MET A 1 75.90 -40.52 2.48
C MET A 1 74.58 -40.02 1.92
N ASN A 2 74.29 -40.37 0.66
CA ASN A 2 73.04 -40.04 -0.03
C ASN A 2 71.97 -41.04 0.40
N LEU A 3 70.80 -40.56 0.86
CA LEU A 3 69.58 -41.36 0.84
C LEU A 3 68.53 -40.65 -0.03
N ALA A 4 68.38 -41.16 -1.24
CA ALA A 4 67.26 -40.89 -2.12
C ALA A 4 66.03 -41.68 -1.62
N MET A 5 64.89 -41.01 -1.50
CA MET A 5 63.60 -41.65 -1.18
C MET A 5 62.72 -41.67 -2.44
N PRO A 6 62.15 -42.82 -2.85
CA PRO A 6 61.46 -42.96 -4.13
C PRO A 6 60.04 -42.38 -4.10
N TYR A 7 59.88 -41.20 -4.68
CA TYR A 7 58.64 -40.43 -4.89
C TYR A 7 57.57 -41.11 -5.77
N LYS A 8 57.78 -42.36 -6.20
CA LYS A 8 56.96 -43.00 -7.25
C LYS A 8 55.75 -43.78 -6.75
N THR A 9 55.62 -44.05 -5.45
CA THR A 9 54.48 -44.81 -4.89
C THR A 9 53.37 -43.92 -4.33
N ALA A 10 53.61 -42.62 -4.15
CA ALA A 10 52.61 -41.67 -3.65
C ALA A 10 51.69 -41.10 -4.75
N LEU A 11 51.90 -41.49 -6.01
CA LEU A 11 51.22 -40.90 -7.18
C LEU A 11 49.94 -41.64 -7.62
N LEU A 12 49.54 -42.73 -6.97
CA LEU A 12 48.41 -43.57 -7.40
C LEU A 12 47.15 -43.48 -6.52
N ALA A 13 47.17 -42.73 -5.41
CA ALA A 13 46.03 -42.64 -4.49
C ALA A 13 45.28 -41.30 -4.51
N LEU A 14 45.66 -40.33 -5.36
CA LEU A 14 45.06 -39.00 -5.37
C LEU A 14 44.12 -38.75 -6.57
N SER A 15 43.95 -39.71 -7.47
CA SER A 15 43.23 -39.52 -8.74
C SER A 15 41.75 -39.94 -8.74
N LEU A 16 41.11 -40.18 -7.58
CA LEU A 16 39.68 -40.57 -7.52
C LEU A 16 38.77 -39.63 -6.71
N LEU A 17 39.25 -38.47 -6.27
CA LEU A 17 38.47 -37.53 -5.44
C LEU A 17 38.29 -36.14 -6.10
N LEU A 18 38.21 -36.07 -7.43
CA LEU A 18 38.08 -34.78 -8.15
C LEU A 18 36.95 -34.77 -9.21
N VAL A 19 35.86 -35.51 -9.00
CA VAL A 19 34.73 -35.53 -9.96
C VAL A 19 33.38 -35.24 -9.30
N LEU A 20 33.33 -34.74 -8.06
CA LEU A 20 32.06 -34.59 -7.32
C LEU A 20 31.82 -33.18 -6.78
N SER A 21 31.96 -32.15 -7.63
CA SER A 21 31.69 -30.76 -7.21
C SER A 21 31.16 -29.83 -8.31
N LEU A 22 30.61 -30.36 -9.41
CA LEU A 22 30.21 -29.55 -10.57
C LEU A 22 28.69 -29.51 -10.86
N GLU A 23 27.85 -29.61 -9.84
CA GLU A 23 26.38 -29.43 -9.96
C GLU A 23 25.85 -28.24 -9.12
N CYS A 24 26.45 -27.05 -9.22
CA CYS A 24 25.83 -25.86 -8.63
C CYS A 24 26.11 -24.54 -9.37
N CYS A 25 25.95 -24.52 -10.70
CA CYS A 25 26.10 -23.26 -11.47
C CYS A 25 24.86 -22.81 -12.26
N SER A 26 23.67 -23.39 -12.06
CA SER A 26 22.43 -22.91 -12.68
C SER A 26 21.39 -22.48 -11.66
N THR A 27 21.64 -21.41 -10.90
CA THR A 27 20.56 -20.80 -10.09
C THR A 27 20.71 -19.30 -9.81
N ALA A 28 21.51 -18.56 -10.59
CA ALA A 28 21.66 -17.11 -10.40
C ALA A 28 20.63 -16.24 -11.15
N LYS A 29 19.67 -16.82 -11.90
CA LYS A 29 18.71 -16.06 -12.73
C LYS A 29 17.25 -16.07 -12.25
N SER A 30 16.98 -16.52 -11.03
CA SER A 30 15.61 -16.51 -10.45
C SER A 30 15.38 -15.48 -9.34
N ALA A 31 16.43 -14.91 -8.73
CA ALA A 31 16.27 -13.95 -7.63
C ALA A 31 15.70 -12.58 -8.09
N ALA A 32 15.85 -12.21 -9.36
CA ALA A 32 15.32 -10.95 -9.90
C ALA A 32 13.82 -11.01 -10.25
N ARG A 33 13.23 -12.21 -10.40
CA ARG A 33 11.81 -12.37 -10.79
C ARG A 33 10.86 -12.43 -9.60
N ALA A 34 11.36 -12.70 -8.39
CA ALA A 34 10.55 -12.85 -7.18
C ALA A 34 10.07 -11.51 -6.56
N LYS A 35 10.53 -10.36 -7.06
CA LYS A 35 10.13 -9.02 -6.58
C LYS A 35 8.90 -8.43 -7.28
N ALA A 36 8.31 -9.12 -8.25
CA ALA A 36 7.22 -8.58 -9.08
C ALA A 36 5.80 -9.03 -8.68
N ASN A 37 5.65 -9.81 -7.60
CA ASN A 37 4.36 -10.35 -7.14
C ASN A 37 3.99 -9.87 -5.72
N GLU A 38 4.41 -8.67 -5.33
CA GLU A 38 3.81 -8.04 -4.15
C GLU A 38 2.43 -7.52 -4.56
N PRO A 39 1.33 -7.91 -3.88
CA PRO A 39 0.01 -7.36 -4.17
C PRO A 39 0.06 -5.84 -4.06
N THR A 40 -0.01 -5.16 -5.19
CA THR A 40 -0.20 -3.70 -5.21
C THR A 40 -1.68 -3.48 -4.94
N GLU A 41 -1.99 -2.88 -3.79
CA GLU A 41 -3.34 -2.43 -3.47
C GLU A 41 -3.89 -1.62 -4.67
N PRO A 42 -5.16 -1.83 -5.05
CA PRO A 42 -5.73 -1.11 -6.19
C PRO A 42 -5.67 0.40 -5.95
N VAL A 43 -5.43 1.14 -7.03
CA VAL A 43 -5.42 2.61 -6.98
C VAL A 43 -6.84 3.09 -6.74
N VAL A 44 -7.04 3.84 -5.65
CA VAL A 44 -8.30 4.49 -5.31
C VAL A 44 -8.29 5.84 -5.99
N SER A 45 -9.22 6.10 -6.92
CA SER A 45 -9.31 7.37 -7.66
C SER A 45 -10.38 8.28 -7.07
N TYR A 46 -10.19 9.60 -7.18
CA TYR A 46 -11.24 10.51 -6.74
C TYR A 46 -12.52 10.33 -7.55
N ALA A 47 -12.41 10.27 -8.88
CA ALA A 47 -13.57 10.25 -9.76
C ALA A 47 -14.48 9.01 -9.57
N GLN A 48 -13.90 7.83 -9.38
CA GLN A 48 -14.67 6.58 -9.27
C GLN A 48 -15.04 6.24 -7.83
N ASP A 49 -14.15 6.50 -6.88
CA ASP A 49 -14.26 5.91 -5.54
C ASP A 49 -14.66 6.94 -4.49
N ILE A 50 -14.08 8.14 -4.53
CA ILE A 50 -14.28 9.16 -3.48
C ILE A 50 -15.47 10.06 -3.79
N ARG A 51 -15.61 10.52 -5.04
CA ARG A 51 -16.67 11.44 -5.46
C ARG A 51 -18.07 10.91 -5.14
N PRO A 52 -18.41 9.62 -5.36
CA PRO A 52 -19.73 9.10 -4.97
C PRO A 52 -20.03 9.23 -3.47
N ILE A 53 -19.02 9.03 -2.62
CA ILE A 53 -19.15 9.20 -1.15
C ILE A 53 -19.44 10.67 -0.83
N MET A 54 -18.67 11.59 -1.41
CA MET A 54 -18.85 13.03 -1.19
C MET A 54 -20.24 13.50 -1.61
N LEU A 55 -20.71 13.05 -2.79
CA LEU A 55 -22.03 13.38 -3.30
C LEU A 55 -23.15 12.82 -2.41
N LEU A 56 -23.05 11.57 -1.97
CA LEU A 56 -24.13 10.93 -1.21
C LEU A 56 -24.20 11.41 0.25
N SER A 57 -23.03 11.55 0.88
CA SER A 57 -22.93 11.71 2.33
C SER A 57 -22.66 13.16 2.77
N CYS A 58 -22.00 13.97 1.94
CA CYS A 58 -21.59 15.33 2.32
C CYS A 58 -22.51 16.40 1.72
N THR A 59 -22.83 16.32 0.42
CA THR A 59 -23.60 17.39 -0.27
C THR A 59 -24.98 17.70 0.31
N PRO A 60 -25.75 16.79 0.93
CA PRO A 60 -27.04 17.16 1.54
C PRO A 60 -26.93 18.28 2.58
N CYS A 61 -25.74 18.50 3.14
CA CYS A 61 -25.43 19.63 4.02
C CYS A 61 -24.38 20.56 3.42
N HIS A 62 -23.34 20.04 2.78
CA HIS A 62 -22.19 20.75 2.19
C HIS A 62 -22.37 21.05 0.70
N PHE A 63 -23.56 21.52 0.34
CA PHE A 63 -23.88 22.02 -1.00
C PHE A 63 -24.96 23.10 -0.93
N PRO A 64 -24.72 24.21 -0.19
CA PRO A 64 -25.73 25.25 -0.11
C PRO A 64 -25.75 26.09 -1.39
N GLU A 65 -26.93 26.27 -1.99
CA GLU A 65 -27.15 27.38 -2.93
C GLU A 65 -26.98 28.75 -2.23
N GLN A 66 -27.20 28.79 -0.90
CA GLN A 66 -27.08 29.96 -0.04
C GLN A 66 -26.60 29.55 1.38
N GLY A 67 -25.57 30.19 1.91
CA GLY A 67 -25.03 29.89 3.26
C GLY A 67 -23.52 30.04 3.36
N ARG A 68 -22.93 29.49 4.43
CA ARG A 68 -21.48 29.55 4.73
C ARG A 68 -20.82 28.17 4.88
N LYS A 69 -21.44 27.12 4.35
CA LYS A 69 -20.89 25.77 4.46
C LYS A 69 -19.94 25.52 3.30
N GLU A 70 -18.79 24.91 3.61
CA GLU A 70 -17.82 24.53 2.60
C GLU A 70 -18.42 23.56 1.58
N MET A 71 -18.10 23.77 0.30
CA MET A 71 -18.47 22.83 -0.76
C MET A 71 -17.44 21.71 -0.80
N LEU A 72 -17.90 20.46 -0.75
CA LEU A 72 -17.02 19.28 -0.65
C LEU A 72 -17.19 18.30 -1.81
N ASP A 73 -17.79 18.72 -2.93
CA ASP A 73 -18.15 17.86 -4.06
C ASP A 73 -17.15 17.91 -5.23
N THR A 74 -16.05 18.64 -5.08
CA THR A 74 -14.96 18.73 -6.06
C THR A 74 -13.69 18.06 -5.54
N TYR A 75 -12.82 17.62 -6.46
CA TYR A 75 -11.54 17.03 -6.11
C TYR A 75 -10.71 17.99 -5.25
N ALA A 76 -10.61 19.25 -5.69
CA ALA A 76 -9.78 20.26 -5.05
C ALA A 76 -10.23 20.48 -3.60
N ALA A 77 -11.52 20.69 -3.36
CA ALA A 77 -12.04 20.89 -2.03
C ALA A 77 -11.96 19.62 -1.16
N THR A 78 -12.28 18.45 -1.73
CA THR A 78 -12.17 17.18 -0.98
C THR A 78 -10.73 16.94 -0.53
N ARG A 79 -9.75 17.15 -1.42
CA ARG A 79 -8.32 17.04 -1.13
C ARG A 79 -7.87 18.04 -0.07
N GLU A 80 -8.32 19.29 -0.18
CA GLU A 80 -7.98 20.36 0.78
C GLU A 80 -8.48 20.03 2.19
N TYR A 81 -9.70 19.51 2.30
CA TYR A 81 -10.37 19.28 3.58
C TYR A 81 -10.30 17.84 4.11
N ILE A 82 -9.62 16.92 3.41
CA ILE A 82 -9.69 15.47 3.73
C ILE A 82 -9.28 15.13 5.17
N THR A 83 -8.30 15.86 5.72
CA THR A 83 -7.86 15.65 7.11
C THR A 83 -8.94 16.05 8.11
N ASP A 84 -9.63 17.17 7.88
CA ASP A 84 -10.76 17.62 8.73
C ASP A 84 -11.95 16.68 8.57
N ILE A 85 -12.27 16.27 7.34
CA ILE A 85 -13.34 15.30 7.05
C ILE A 85 -13.08 14.01 7.83
N LEU A 86 -11.89 13.41 7.70
CA LEU A 86 -11.54 12.17 8.39
C LEU A 86 -11.61 12.33 9.91
N TYR A 87 -11.17 13.46 10.46
CA TYR A 87 -11.28 13.71 11.89
C TYR A 87 -12.75 13.71 12.35
N ARG A 88 -13.59 14.52 11.72
CA ARG A 88 -14.95 14.83 12.19
C ARG A 88 -15.95 13.71 12.02
N VAL A 89 -15.83 12.92 10.96
CA VAL A 89 -16.74 11.77 10.71
C VAL A 89 -16.48 10.59 11.65
N GLN A 90 -15.36 10.62 12.39
CA GLN A 90 -14.97 9.58 13.34
C GLN A 90 -15.22 10.00 14.81
N LEU A 91 -15.67 11.22 15.06
CA LEU A 91 -15.99 11.68 16.42
C LEU A 91 -17.22 10.96 17.00
N PRO A 92 -17.38 10.91 18.33
CA PRO A 92 -18.64 10.50 18.94
C PRO A 92 -19.79 11.38 18.46
N ALA A 93 -20.99 10.82 18.30
CA ALA A 93 -22.14 11.56 17.77
C ALA A 93 -22.58 12.74 18.65
N GLU A 94 -22.23 12.72 19.93
CA GLU A 94 -22.49 13.76 20.91
C GLU A 94 -21.47 14.92 20.84
N ASP A 95 -20.36 14.75 20.12
CA ASP A 95 -19.35 15.77 19.94
C ASP A 95 -19.90 16.93 19.08
N ILE A 96 -19.54 18.16 19.44
CA ILE A 96 -20.05 19.36 18.75
C ILE A 96 -19.53 19.45 17.31
N ASP A 97 -18.33 18.90 17.08
CA ASP A 97 -17.63 18.95 15.80
C ASP A 97 -17.94 17.74 14.92
N PHE A 98 -18.68 16.75 15.45
CA PHE A 98 -19.10 15.57 14.72
C PHE A 98 -19.85 15.94 13.44
N MET A 99 -19.47 15.28 12.35
CA MET A 99 -20.16 15.36 11.08
C MET A 99 -20.75 14.00 10.72
N PRO A 100 -22.02 13.93 10.28
CA PRO A 100 -22.90 15.05 9.96
C PRO A 100 -23.56 15.73 11.18
N PHE A 101 -23.37 17.05 11.32
CA PHE A 101 -23.81 17.82 12.48
C PHE A 101 -25.33 17.72 12.71
N LYS A 102 -25.73 17.17 13.86
CA LYS A 102 -27.13 17.01 14.29
C LYS A 102 -28.03 16.33 13.24
N SER A 103 -27.47 15.50 12.38
CA SER A 103 -28.23 14.72 11.41
C SER A 103 -28.74 13.42 12.02
N LYS A 104 -29.91 12.96 11.56
CA LYS A 104 -30.41 11.61 11.87
C LYS A 104 -29.80 10.54 10.96
N LYS A 105 -29.10 10.93 9.90
CA LYS A 105 -28.38 10.00 9.03
C LYS A 105 -27.07 9.59 9.71
N PRO A 106 -26.64 8.33 9.59
CA PRO A 106 -25.34 7.91 10.07
C PRO A 106 -24.23 8.69 9.33
N ALA A 107 -23.06 8.77 9.96
CA ALA A 107 -21.83 9.18 9.29
C ALA A 107 -21.37 8.10 8.29
N LEU A 108 -20.13 8.24 7.83
CA LEU A 108 -19.50 7.25 6.95
C LEU A 108 -19.38 5.89 7.63
N THR A 109 -19.56 4.84 6.84
CA THR A 109 -19.28 3.47 7.25
C THR A 109 -17.77 3.26 7.43
N ALA A 110 -17.40 2.21 8.16
CA ALA A 110 -15.99 1.85 8.32
C ALA A 110 -15.29 1.60 6.97
N ALA A 111 -15.99 1.01 5.99
CA ALA A 111 -15.45 0.76 4.65
C ALA A 111 -15.18 2.06 3.89
N GLU A 112 -16.08 3.04 3.94
CA GLU A 112 -15.88 4.35 3.33
C GLU A 112 -14.72 5.11 3.98
N ILE A 113 -14.60 5.05 5.31
CA ILE A 113 -13.47 5.66 6.03
C ILE A 113 -12.14 5.01 5.63
N ILE A 114 -12.11 3.67 5.46
CA ILE A 114 -10.93 2.96 4.98
C ILE A 114 -10.57 3.44 3.56
N LEU A 115 -11.56 3.57 2.67
CA LEU A 115 -11.34 4.01 1.29
C LEU A 115 -10.77 5.44 1.23
N LEU A 116 -11.30 6.36 2.04
CA LEU A 116 -10.77 7.71 2.18
C LEU A 116 -9.31 7.71 2.70
N LYS A 117 -8.99 6.87 3.70
CA LYS A 117 -7.62 6.73 4.23
C LYS A 117 -6.66 6.15 3.20
N GLN A 118 -7.10 5.16 2.42
CA GLN A 118 -6.31 4.58 1.33
C GLN A 118 -6.03 5.63 0.24
N TRP A 119 -7.03 6.41 -0.14
CA TRP A 119 -6.85 7.51 -1.09
C TRP A 119 -5.81 8.54 -0.61
N VAL A 120 -5.85 8.93 0.67
CA VAL A 120 -4.83 9.80 1.29
C VAL A 120 -3.44 9.15 1.25
N ALA A 121 -3.34 7.85 1.57
CA ALA A 121 -2.07 7.13 1.56
C ALA A 121 -1.46 6.97 0.15
N GLN A 122 -2.27 7.09 -0.90
CA GLN A 122 -1.86 7.03 -2.30
C GLN A 122 -1.60 8.43 -2.90
N ASP A 123 -1.42 9.45 -2.06
CA ASP A 123 -1.23 10.85 -2.46
C ASP A 123 -2.42 11.45 -3.22
N MET A 124 -3.63 10.94 -2.95
CA MET A 124 -4.90 11.48 -3.43
C MET A 124 -4.96 11.65 -4.97
N PRO A 125 -4.84 10.56 -5.74
CA PRO A 125 -4.94 10.64 -7.20
C PRO A 125 -6.34 11.08 -7.63
N GLN A 126 -6.43 11.77 -8.77
CA GLN A 126 -7.70 12.20 -9.35
C GLN A 126 -8.55 11.04 -9.87
#